data_AF-A0A2V9M8Q0-F1
#
_entry.id   AF-A0A2V9M8Q0-F1
#
_cell.length_a   1.000
_cell.length_b   1.000
_cell.length_c   1.000
_cell.angle_alpha   90.00
_cell.angle_beta   90.00
_cell.angle_gamma   90.00
#
_symmetry.space_group_name_H-M   'P 1'
#
loop_
_entity.id
_entity.type
_entity.pdbx_description
1 polymer ?
#
loop_
_entity_poly.entity_id
_entity_poly.type
_entity_poly.pdbx_seq_one_letter_code
_entity_poly.pdbx_strand_id
1 'polypeptide(L)' 'MHLTPREQEKLLIHVAAELARKRRARGCLLNYPEAVAILTAEILEAARDGRTVEQIMAFGATILKREELMEGVAEMIH' A
#
# COMPACT_ATOMS: atom_id res chain seq x y z
N MET A 1 -6.80 -21.18 -12.69
CA MET A 1 -6.96 -20.63 -11.33
C MET A 1 -8.44 -20.47 -11.05
N HIS A 2 -8.89 -20.80 -9.84
CA HIS A 2 -10.29 -20.61 -9.42
C HIS A 2 -10.34 -19.51 -8.37
N LEU A 3 -10.14 -18.26 -8.82
CA LEU A 3 -10.08 -17.10 -7.93
C LEU A 3 -11.48 -16.71 -7.49
N THR A 4 -11.66 -16.64 -6.17
CA THR A 4 -12.80 -15.99 -5.55
C THR A 4 -12.84 -14.49 -5.91
N PRO A 5 -14.01 -13.83 -5.85
CA PRO A 5 -14.11 -12.39 -6.08
C PRO A 5 -13.14 -11.59 -5.20
N ARG A 6 -12.99 -11.97 -3.92
CA ARG A 6 -12.07 -11.32 -2.98
C ARG A 6 -10.59 -11.45 -3.38
N GLU A 7 -10.19 -12.58 -3.94
CA GLU A 7 -8.83 -12.74 -4.45
C GLU A 7 -8.58 -11.87 -5.67
N GLN A 8 -9.57 -11.73 -6.56
CA GLN A 8 -9.48 -10.82 -7.70
C GLN A 8 -9.38 -9.35 -7.24
N GLU A 9 -10.16 -8.94 -6.24
CA GLU A 9 -10.05 -7.60 -5.64
C GLU A 9 -8.65 -7.34 -5.05
N LYS A 10 -8.07 -8.31 -4.34
CA LYS A 10 -6.70 -8.19 -3.82
C LYS A 10 -5.66 -8.04 -4.93
N LEU A 11 -5.85 -8.70 -6.08
CA LEU A 11 -4.99 -8.50 -7.24
C LEU A 11 -5.11 -7.07 -7.79
N LEU A 12 -6.31 -6.48 -7.81
CA LEU A 12 -6.49 -5.08 -8.21
C LEU A 12 -5.74 -4.11 -7.29
N ILE A 13 -5.71 -4.38 -5.98
CA ILE A 13 -4.92 -3.60 -5.01
C ILE A 13 -3.43 -3.66 -5.38
N HIS A 14 -2.90 -4.85 -5.67
CA HIS A 14 -1.51 -5.01 -6.08
C HIS A 14 -1.19 -4.22 -7.36
N VAL A 15 -2.08 -4.27 -8.36
CA VAL A 15 -1.93 -3.49 -9.61
C VAL A 15 -1.94 -1.98 -9.34
N ALA A 16 -2.82 -1.50 -8.47
CA ALA A 16 -2.87 -0.08 -8.09
C ALA A 16 -1.60 0.36 -7.35
N ALA A 17 -1.09 -0.48 -6.45
CA ALA A 17 0.17 -0.22 -5.74
C ALA A 17 1.36 -0.16 -6.69
N GLU A 18 1.44 -1.08 -7.67
CA GLU A 18 2.49 -1.06 -8.70
C GLU A 18 2.46 0.22 -9.55
N LEU A 19 1.26 0.68 -9.93
CA LEU A 19 1.10 1.96 -10.63
C LEU A 19 1.60 3.14 -9.77
N ALA A 20 1.23 3.15 -8.49
CA ALA A 20 1.65 4.17 -7.54
C ALA A 20 3.18 4.17 -7.33
N ARG A 21 3.81 3.00 -7.13
CA ARG A 21 5.27 2.85 -7.03
C ARG A 21 5.98 3.40 -8.26
N LYS A 22 5.47 3.12 -9.47
CA LYS A 22 6.02 3.65 -10.73
C LYS A 22 5.87 5.17 -10.84
N ARG A 23 4.79 5.76 -10.32
CA ARG A 23 4.63 7.23 -10.23
C ARG A 23 5.63 7.84 -9.26
N ARG A 24 5.74 7.27 -8.06
CA ARG A 24 6.72 7.68 -7.05
C ARG A 24 8.15 7.61 -7.55
N ALA A 25 8.51 6.53 -8.25
CA ALA A 25 9.85 6.35 -8.83
C ALA A 25 10.23 7.42 -9.87
N ARG A 26 9.24 8.12 -10.45
CA ARG A 26 9.46 9.28 -11.35
C ARG A 26 9.46 10.63 -10.61
N GLY A 27 9.39 10.61 -9.28
CA GLY A 27 9.38 11.82 -8.43
C GLY A 27 7.99 12.42 -8.19
N CYS A 28 6.91 11.73 -8.55
CA CYS A 28 5.56 12.21 -8.22
C CYS A 28 5.26 11.98 -6.73
N LEU A 29 4.74 13.01 -6.05
CA LEU A 29 4.13 12.85 -4.73
C LEU A 29 2.85 12.03 -4.85
N LEU A 30 2.63 11.14 -3.88
CA LEU A 30 1.49 10.22 -3.86
C LEU A 30 0.23 10.94 -3.36
N ASN A 31 -0.87 10.71 -4.05
CA ASN A 31 -2.20 11.09 -3.55
C ASN A 31 -2.76 10.03 -2.57
N TYR A 32 -3.96 10.30 -2.03
CA TYR A 32 -4.61 9.42 -1.08
C TYR A 32 -4.80 7.96 -1.56
N PRO A 33 -5.46 7.67 -2.69
CA PRO A 33 -5.66 6.29 -3.11
C PRO A 33 -4.36 5.56 -3.46
N GLU A 34 -3.34 6.28 -3.94
CA GLU A 34 -2.02 5.70 -4.20
C GLU A 34 -1.30 5.30 -2.90
N ALA A 35 -1.34 6.15 -1.89
CA ALA A 35 -0.78 5.85 -0.57
C ALA A 35 -1.46 4.63 0.05
N VAL A 36 -2.80 4.60 0.06
CA VAL A 36 -3.58 3.47 0.58
C VAL A 36 -3.29 2.18 -0.18
N ALA A 37 -3.17 2.24 -1.52
CA ALA A 37 -2.86 1.07 -2.33
C ALA A 37 -1.48 0.49 -1.96
N ILE A 38 -0.45 1.32 -1.84
CA ILE A 38 0.90 0.88 -1.43
C ILE A 38 0.84 0.26 -0.04
N LEU A 39 0.31 0.96 0.96
CA LEU A 39 0.22 0.46 2.34
C LEU A 39 -0.49 -0.90 2.40
N THR A 40 -1.61 -1.02 1.70
CA THR A 40 -2.39 -2.27 1.69
C THR A 40 -1.62 -3.41 1.02
N ALA A 41 -0.95 -3.16 -0.11
CA ALA A 41 -0.16 -4.17 -0.79
C ALA A 41 0.99 -4.68 0.07
N GLU A 42 1.74 -3.78 0.73
CA GLU A 42 2.85 -4.15 1.62
C GLU A 42 2.36 -4.98 2.83
N ILE A 43 1.20 -4.66 3.39
CA ILE A 43 0.58 -5.46 4.46
C ILE A 43 0.21 -6.85 3.96
N LEU A 44 -0.36 -6.97 2.75
CA LEU A 44 -0.72 -8.26 2.17
C LEU A 44 0.52 -9.13 1.91
N GLU A 45 1.60 -8.55 1.42
CA GLU A 45 2.87 -9.27 1.21
C GLU A 45 3.52 -9.65 2.55
N ALA A 46 3.52 -8.76 3.54
CA ALA A 46 4.01 -9.09 4.88
C ALA A 46 3.24 -10.23 5.54
N ALA A 47 1.91 -10.29 5.34
CA ALA A 47 1.10 -11.43 5.76
C ALA A 47 1.45 -12.70 4.98
N ARG A 48 1.74 -12.57 3.67
CA ARG A 48 2.17 -13.70 2.83
C ARG A 48 3.52 -14.28 3.27
N ASP A 49 4.42 -13.43 3.76
CA ASP A 49 5.71 -13.78 4.36
C ASP A 49 5.58 -14.45 5.74
N GLY A 50 4.36 -14.53 6.30
CA GLY A 50 4.09 -15.19 7.57
C GLY A 50 4.38 -14.32 8.79
N ARG A 51 4.45 -12.99 8.63
CA ARG A 51 4.61 -12.07 9.78
C ARG A 51 3.36 -12.07 10.66
N THR A 52 3.56 -11.86 11.96
CA THR A 52 2.46 -11.71 12.91
C THR A 52 1.76 -10.36 12.71
N VAL A 53 0.52 -10.25 13.19
CA VAL A 53 -0.24 -9.00 13.14
C VAL A 53 0.52 -7.85 13.80
N GLU A 54 1.15 -8.10 14.95
CA GLU A 54 1.96 -7.10 15.67
C GLU A 54 3.15 -6.60 14.82
N GLN A 55 3.85 -7.51 14.15
CA GLN A 55 4.95 -7.16 13.26
C GLN A 55 4.46 -6.34 12.06
N ILE A 56 3.30 -6.70 11.51
CA ILE A 56 2.68 -5.99 10.39
C ILE A 56 2.25 -4.57 10.81
N MET A 57 1.67 -4.41 12.00
CA MET A 57 1.30 -3.08 12.52
C MET A 57 2.52 -2.17 12.67
N ALA A 58 3.60 -2.68 13.28
CA ALA A 58 4.84 -1.93 13.42
C ALA A 58 5.48 -1.61 12.06
N PHE A 59 5.46 -2.57 11.13
CA PHE A 59 5.97 -2.39 9.77
C PHE A 59 5.17 -1.34 8.99
N GLY A 60 3.84 -1.36 9.09
CA GLY A 60 2.92 -0.46 8.38
C GLY A 60 3.27 1.02 8.55
N ALA A 61 3.67 1.41 9.75
CA ALA A 61 4.07 2.78 10.10
C ALA A 61 5.40 3.23 9.48
N THR A 62 6.15 2.34 8.83
CA THR A 62 7.49 2.61 8.27
C THR A 62 7.52 2.69 6.75
N ILE A 63 6.41 2.35 6.08
CA ILE A 63 6.38 2.14 4.62
C ILE A 63 6.45 3.47 3.84
N LEU A 64 5.70 4.47 4.28
CA LEU A 64 5.58 5.77 3.62
C LEU A 64 5.97 6.89 4.57
N LYS A 65 6.74 7.84 4.08
CA LYS A 65 7.06 9.08 4.76
C LYS A 65 6.17 10.20 4.24
N ARG A 66 5.94 11.20 5.09
CA ARG A 66 5.13 12.38 4.76
C ARG A 66 5.65 13.16 3.55
N GLU A 67 6.96 13.15 3.32
CA GLU A 67 7.61 13.78 2.15
C GLU A 67 7.32 13.08 0.82
N GLU A 68 6.81 11.84 0.84
CA GLU A 68 6.43 11.09 -0.36
C GLU A 68 4.96 11.31 -0.74
N LEU A 69 4.22 12.08 0.06
CA LEU A 69 2.79 12.31 -0.07
C LEU A 69 2.49 13.75 -0.51
N MET A 70 1.36 13.94 -1.18
CA MET A 70 0.80 15.27 -1.40
C MET A 70 0.35 15.90 -0.06
N GLU A 71 0.24 17.23 -0.05
CA GLU A 71 -0.20 17.99 1.13
C GLU A 71 -1.55 17.48 1.65
N GLY A 72 -1.64 17.29 2.97
CA GLY A 72 -2.85 16.84 3.66
C GLY A 72 -3.16 15.34 3.58
N VAL A 73 -2.47 14.57 2.72
CA VAL A 73 -2.76 13.14 2.57
C VAL A 73 -2.39 12.34 3.83
N ALA A 74 -1.33 12.72 4.54
CA ALA A 74 -0.93 12.05 5.77
C ALA A 74 -2.03 12.14 6.86
N GLU A 75 -2.71 13.28 6.93
CA GLU A 75 -3.81 13.51 7.88
C GLU A 75 -5.09 12.75 7.52
N MET A 76 -5.26 12.34 6.26
CA MET A 76 -6.44 11.61 5.80
C MET A 76 -6.41 10.12 6.16
N ILE A 77 -5.25 9.59 6.56
CA ILE A 77 -5.04 8.16 6.85
C ILE A 77 -4.97 8.00 8.37
N HIS A 78 -5.94 7.28 8.95
CA HIS A 78 -6.10 7.06 10.40
C HIS A 78 -5.94 5.58 10.78
#